data_AF-A0A3A4VH52-F1
#
_entry.id   AF-A0A3A4VH52-F1
#
_cell.length_a   1.000
_cell.length_b   1.000
_cell.length_c   1.000
_cell.angle_alpha   90.00
_cell.angle_beta   90.00
_cell.angle_gamma   90.00
#
_symmetry.space_group_name_H-M   'P 1'
#
loop_
_entity.id
_entity.type
_entity.pdbx_description
1 polymer ?
#
loop_
_entity_poly.entity_id
_entity_poly.type
_entity_poly.pdbx_seq_one_letter_code
_entity_poly.pdbx_strand_id
1 'polypeptide(L)'
;MDIFLLAVAVFAPVIFYLIVLISTRRRVNAVGHDLILIPILSAVAMVVGMLLIPDIRDVLSCGSFTAEDISAFVRETTAKTYGGWILVALGTGTFLAALLYAWIMFFRRKDRMYLAIGIAFLGLALLSALMMSLLQTARASSPDARRISTLKQAQLALELYADDNDGMYPIVIDDTTANARWQALRANLTPHYIPDLPDDRCYATAPGRQYDYRSDAAGTAYVLRALLQDPNMIALSINELDGDVLDMWCGEPEKEIEYCLAP
;
A
#
# COMPACT_ATOMS: atom_id res chain seq x y z
N MET A 1 1.00 -14.22 28.08
CA MET A 1 2.41 -13.80 28.16
C MET A 1 2.46 -12.67 29.18
N ASP A 2 3.09 -12.95 30.32
CA ASP A 2 2.80 -12.30 31.60
C ASP A 2 3.13 -10.81 31.64
N ILE A 3 2.27 -10.05 32.34
CA ILE A 3 2.43 -8.62 32.67
C ILE A 3 3.82 -8.32 33.27
N PHE A 4 4.45 -9.32 33.88
CA PHE A 4 5.82 -9.27 34.39
C PHE A 4 6.87 -9.05 33.29
N LEU A 5 6.74 -9.69 32.13
CA LEU A 5 7.66 -9.51 31.00
C LEU A 5 7.47 -8.15 30.33
N LEU A 6 6.23 -7.64 30.28
CA LEU A 6 5.93 -6.29 29.80
C LEU A 6 6.53 -5.24 30.74
N ALA A 7 6.40 -5.42 32.05
CA ALA A 7 7.00 -4.53 33.04
C ALA A 7 8.54 -4.53 32.93
N VAL A 8 9.17 -5.70 32.85
CA VAL A 8 10.64 -5.78 32.71
C VAL A 8 11.11 -5.13 31.39
N ALA A 9 10.40 -5.32 30.28
CA ALA A 9 10.75 -4.72 28.99
C ALA A 9 10.59 -3.19 28.96
N VAL A 10 9.60 -2.65 29.68
CA VAL A 10 9.36 -1.19 29.76
C VAL A 10 10.31 -0.53 30.77
N PHE A 11 10.58 -1.18 31.91
CA PHE A 11 11.39 -0.59 32.98
C PHE A 11 12.91 -0.79 32.79
N ALA A 12 13.36 -1.84 32.10
CA ALA A 12 14.79 -2.07 31.84
C ALA A 12 15.50 -0.90 31.11
N PRO A 13 14.97 -0.33 30.02
CA PRO A 13 15.60 0.83 29.36
C PRO A 13 15.56 2.09 30.23
N VAL A 14 14.52 2.27 31.05
CA VAL A 14 14.42 3.40 32.00
C VAL A 14 15.44 3.26 33.13
N ILE A 15 15.64 2.06 33.66
CA ILE A 15 16.64 1.76 34.69
C ILE A 15 18.06 1.92 34.12
N PHE A 16 18.31 1.43 32.90
CA PHE A 16 19.60 1.60 32.23
C PHE A 16 19.88 3.09 31.95
N TYR A 17 18.87 3.85 31.52
CA TYR A 17 18.93 5.30 31.34
C TYR A 17 19.22 6.05 32.65
N LEU A 18 18.60 5.65 33.77
CA LEU A 18 18.87 6.23 35.10
C LEU A 18 20.29 5.91 35.58
N ILE A 19 20.80 4.70 35.35
CA ILE A 19 22.17 4.31 35.69
C ILE A 19 23.18 5.13 34.87
N VAL A 20 22.93 5.32 33.58
CA VAL A 20 23.77 6.16 32.70
C VAL A 20 23.72 7.62 33.15
N LEU A 21 22.54 8.18 33.45
CA LEU A 21 22.38 9.54 33.98
C LEU A 21 23.09 9.73 35.33
N ILE A 22 22.98 8.77 36.25
CA ILE A 22 23.67 8.82 37.56
C ILE A 22 25.18 8.72 37.37
N SER A 23 25.65 7.92 36.40
CA SER A 23 27.08 7.78 36.08
C SER A 23 27.67 9.06 35.45
N THR A 24 26.89 9.78 34.64
CA THR A 24 27.32 11.03 33.98
C THR A 24 27.17 12.26 34.86
N ARG A 25 26.26 12.24 35.85
CA ARG A 25 26.09 13.33 36.84
C ARG A 25 27.33 13.57 37.71
N ARG A 26 28.23 12.58 37.83
CA ARG A 26 29.50 12.75 38.57
C ARG A 26 30.58 13.53 37.80
N ARG A 27 30.40 13.89 36.52
CA ARG A 27 31.46 14.58 35.75
C ARG A 27 31.07 15.77 34.88
N VAL A 28 29.80 16.18 34.82
CA VAL A 28 29.41 17.23 33.85
C VAL A 28 28.53 18.29 34.51
N ASN A 29 29.18 19.27 35.16
CA ASN A 29 28.58 20.56 35.51
C ASN A 29 28.63 21.57 34.34
N ALA A 30 28.92 21.12 33.12
CA ALA A 30 28.97 22.02 31.96
C ALA A 30 28.72 21.23 30.68
N VAL A 31 27.46 21.06 30.27
CA VAL A 31 26.97 21.12 28.88
C VAL A 31 25.44 21.07 28.99
N GLY A 32 24.80 22.24 28.91
CA GLY A 32 23.36 22.37 28.79
C GLY A 32 22.91 22.23 27.34
N HIS A 33 21.65 21.83 27.17
CA HIS A 33 20.79 21.91 25.97
C HIS A 33 20.85 20.86 24.86
N ASP A 34 21.94 20.09 24.66
CA ASP A 34 22.00 19.16 23.51
C ASP A 34 21.40 17.75 23.74
N LEU A 35 21.04 17.41 24.98
CA LEU A 35 20.58 16.05 25.33
C LEU A 35 19.08 15.78 25.05
N ILE A 36 18.30 16.81 24.73
CA ILE A 36 16.83 16.72 24.58
C ILE A 36 16.39 16.46 23.12
N LEU A 37 17.25 16.72 22.12
CA LEU A 37 16.92 16.57 20.70
C LEU A 37 16.91 15.11 20.21
N ILE A 38 17.72 14.24 20.84
CA ILE A 38 17.87 12.83 20.49
C ILE A 38 16.55 12.03 20.64
N PRO A 39 15.78 12.13 21.74
CA PRO A 39 14.53 11.39 21.88
C PRO A 39 13.46 11.81 20.85
N ILE A 40 13.38 13.11 20.50
CA ILE A 40 12.41 13.64 19.55
C ILE A 40 12.66 13.08 18.14
N LEU A 41 13.92 13.06 17.71
CA LEU A 41 14.31 12.49 16.40
C LEU A 41 14.02 10.98 16.31
N SER A 42 14.18 10.23 17.41
CA SER A 42 13.87 8.80 17.41
C SER A 42 12.36 8.51 17.32
N ALA A 43 11.54 9.32 18.00
CA ALA A 43 10.09 9.19 17.96
C ALA A 43 9.53 9.49 16.56
N VAL A 44 10.07 10.52 15.88
CA VAL A 44 9.70 10.85 14.50
C VAL A 44 10.09 9.73 13.54
N ALA A 45 11.28 9.15 13.68
CA ALA A 45 11.72 8.02 12.83
C ALA A 45 10.83 6.78 13.00
N MET A 46 10.32 6.51 14.21
CA MET A 46 9.42 5.38 14.47
C MET A 46 8.05 5.57 13.81
N VAL A 47 7.50 6.78 13.86
CA VAL A 47 6.21 7.12 13.21
C VAL A 47 6.33 7.08 11.68
N VAL A 48 7.43 7.57 11.12
CA VAL A 48 7.69 7.49 9.67
C VAL A 48 7.86 6.03 9.22
N GLY A 49 8.50 5.18 10.03
CA GLY A 49 8.64 3.75 9.74
C GLY A 49 7.30 2.99 9.69
N MET A 50 6.35 3.35 10.55
CA MET A 50 5.00 2.77 10.53
C MET A 50 4.18 3.16 9.29
N LEU A 51 4.41 4.35 8.72
CA LEU A 51 3.71 4.84 7.53
C LEU A 51 4.23 4.25 6.20
N LEU A 52 5.38 3.58 6.23
CA LEU A 52 6.03 2.97 5.07
C LEU A 52 5.67 1.50 4.86
N ILE A 53 4.79 0.91 5.70
CA ILE A 53 4.36 -0.49 5.55
C ILE A 53 3.28 -0.55 4.43
N PRO A 54 3.55 -1.23 3.30
CA PRO A 54 2.63 -1.27 2.16
C PRO A 54 1.32 -2.02 2.45
N ASP A 55 1.34 -3.05 3.31
CA ASP A 55 0.16 -3.88 3.62
C ASP A 55 -1.00 -3.13 4.29
N ILE A 56 -0.71 -2.08 5.07
CA ILE A 56 -1.76 -1.31 5.77
C ILE A 56 -2.56 -0.44 4.78
N ARG A 57 -1.91 0.01 3.69
CA ARG A 57 -2.58 0.85 2.67
C ARG A 57 -3.59 0.05 1.85
N ASP A 58 -3.32 -1.22 1.60
CA ASP A 58 -4.20 -2.07 0.79
C ASP A 58 -5.52 -2.36 1.50
N VAL A 59 -5.47 -2.63 2.81
CA VAL A 59 -6.67 -2.89 3.65
C VAL A 59 -7.50 -1.62 3.90
N LEU A 60 -6.84 -0.46 4.03
CA LEU A 60 -7.53 0.84 4.18
C LEU A 60 -8.22 1.31 2.90
N SER A 61 -7.76 0.87 1.72
CA SER A 61 -8.27 1.36 0.44
C SER A 61 -9.62 0.77 0.04
N CYS A 62 -10.07 -0.38 0.57
CA CYS A 62 -11.28 -1.04 0.07
C CYS A 62 -12.62 -0.58 0.66
N GLY A 63 -12.61 0.39 1.59
CA GLY A 63 -13.80 1.16 1.95
C GLY A 63 -15.04 0.36 2.37
N SER A 64 -14.96 -0.36 3.50
CA SER A 64 -16.07 -0.57 4.43
C SER A 64 -15.54 -1.26 5.69
N PHE A 65 -15.10 -0.49 6.69
CA PHE A 65 -14.84 -1.07 8.01
C PHE A 65 -16.12 -1.04 8.83
N THR A 66 -16.63 -2.21 9.19
CA THR A 66 -17.49 -2.31 10.36
C THR A 66 -16.61 -2.32 11.60
N ALA A 67 -17.12 -1.89 12.76
CA ALA A 67 -16.35 -1.84 13.99
C ALA A 67 -15.79 -3.22 14.43
N GLU A 68 -16.40 -4.29 13.94
CA GLU A 68 -16.04 -5.68 14.23
C GLU A 68 -14.76 -6.09 13.47
N ASP A 69 -14.63 -5.70 12.19
CA ASP A 69 -13.46 -5.97 11.34
C ASP A 69 -12.19 -5.28 11.84
N ILE A 70 -12.33 -4.05 12.37
CA ILE A 70 -11.21 -3.31 12.99
C ILE A 70 -10.68 -4.07 14.21
N SER A 71 -11.58 -4.63 15.01
CA SER A 71 -11.19 -5.33 16.24
C SER A 71 -10.46 -6.66 15.98
N ALA A 72 -10.80 -7.35 14.88
CA ALA A 72 -10.14 -8.58 14.45
C ALA A 72 -8.76 -8.29 13.84
N PHE A 73 -8.67 -7.29 12.95
CA PHE A 73 -7.40 -6.89 12.32
C PHE A 73 -6.39 -6.38 13.35
N VAL A 74 -6.82 -5.54 14.31
CA VAL A 74 -5.98 -5.06 15.40
C VAL A 74 -5.48 -6.23 16.27
N ARG A 75 -6.32 -7.23 16.54
CA ARG A 75 -5.93 -8.38 17.38
C ARG A 75 -4.89 -9.29 16.70
N GLU A 76 -4.93 -9.45 15.38
CA GLU A 76 -3.99 -10.30 14.65
C GLU A 76 -2.65 -9.60 14.34
N THR A 77 -2.69 -8.31 14.01
CA THR A 77 -1.47 -7.51 13.80
C THR A 77 -0.73 -7.17 15.10
N THR A 78 -1.43 -7.05 16.24
CA THR A 78 -0.77 -6.75 17.52
C THR A 78 0.04 -7.93 18.10
N ALA A 79 -0.32 -9.18 17.80
CA ALA A 79 0.31 -10.35 18.42
C ALA A 79 1.65 -10.76 17.78
N LYS A 80 1.81 -10.67 16.45
CA LYS A 80 3.01 -11.14 15.74
C LYS A 80 4.06 -10.06 15.50
N THR A 81 3.64 -8.79 15.49
CA THR A 81 4.44 -7.67 14.96
C THR A 81 5.21 -6.99 16.11
N TYR A 82 4.58 -6.75 17.26
CA TYR A 82 5.18 -5.94 18.33
C TYR A 82 6.45 -6.56 18.96
N GLY A 83 6.56 -7.89 19.05
CA GLY A 83 7.74 -8.54 19.62
C GLY A 83 9.02 -8.36 18.79
N GLY A 84 8.91 -8.43 17.46
CA GLY A 84 10.04 -8.25 16.55
C GLY A 84 10.47 -6.79 16.41
N TRP A 85 9.50 -5.87 16.32
CA TRP A 85 9.80 -4.46 16.11
C TRP A 85 10.39 -3.76 17.33
N ILE A 86 10.10 -4.19 18.55
CA ILE A 86 10.77 -3.67 19.76
C ILE A 86 12.26 -4.01 19.73
N LEU A 87 12.63 -5.22 19.29
CA LEU A 87 14.03 -5.63 19.16
C LEU A 87 14.73 -4.86 18.02
N VAL A 88 14.05 -4.63 16.90
CA VAL A 88 14.57 -3.81 15.80
C VAL A 88 14.74 -2.35 16.24
N ALA A 89 13.78 -1.76 16.95
CA ALA A 89 13.86 -0.38 17.43
C ALA A 89 14.97 -0.18 18.48
N LEU A 90 15.17 -1.14 19.39
CA LEU A 90 16.27 -1.12 20.36
C LEU A 90 17.64 -1.30 19.66
N GLY A 91 17.70 -2.16 18.64
CA GLY A 91 18.91 -2.39 17.84
C GLY A 91 19.29 -1.19 16.97
N THR A 92 18.33 -0.58 16.28
CA THR A 92 18.58 0.56 15.39
C THR A 92 18.92 1.83 16.17
N GLY A 93 18.26 2.08 17.31
CA GLY A 93 18.56 3.24 18.16
C GLY A 93 19.98 3.20 18.73
N THR A 94 20.43 2.04 19.21
CA THR A 94 21.79 1.87 19.74
C THR A 94 22.85 1.94 18.65
N PHE A 95 22.58 1.40 17.46
CA PHE A 95 23.47 1.48 16.31
C PHE A 95 23.65 2.92 15.81
N LEU A 96 22.55 3.68 15.67
CA LEU A 96 22.61 5.09 15.26
C LEU A 96 23.35 5.96 16.28
N ALA A 97 23.13 5.71 17.58
CA ALA A 97 23.86 6.41 18.63
C ALA A 97 25.37 6.11 18.60
N ALA A 98 25.76 4.85 18.33
CA ALA A 98 27.16 4.47 18.18
C ALA A 98 27.81 5.12 16.96
N LEU A 99 27.10 5.20 15.83
CA LEU A 99 27.56 5.90 14.63
C LEU A 99 27.72 7.41 14.88
N LEU A 100 26.75 8.04 15.54
CA LEU A 100 26.82 9.45 15.93
C LEU A 100 28.01 9.72 16.87
N TYR A 101 28.24 8.84 17.85
CA TYR A 101 29.37 8.96 18.76
C TYR A 101 30.71 8.79 18.05
N ALA A 102 30.83 7.80 17.17
CA ALA A 102 32.00 7.58 16.33
C ALA A 102 32.26 8.78 15.40
N TRP A 103 31.20 9.34 14.83
CA TRP A 103 31.25 10.55 14.00
C TRP A 103 31.78 11.73 14.82
N ILE A 104 31.17 12.04 15.97
CA ILE A 104 31.62 13.15 16.85
C ILE A 104 33.08 12.97 17.28
N MET A 105 33.49 11.76 17.66
CA MET A 105 34.89 11.44 17.99
C MET A 105 35.83 11.64 16.81
N PHE A 106 35.39 11.30 15.60
CA PHE A 106 36.16 11.49 14.36
C PHE A 106 36.37 12.97 14.02
N PHE A 107 35.33 13.81 14.17
CA PHE A 107 35.42 15.26 13.92
C PHE A 107 36.23 16.03 14.98
N ARG A 108 36.47 15.45 16.16
CA ARG A 108 37.36 16.05 17.19
C ARG A 108 38.84 15.93 16.85
N ARG A 109 39.25 15.06 15.90
CA ARG A 109 40.63 15.02 15.39
C ARG A 109 40.78 16.00 14.22
N LYS A 110 41.38 17.15 14.52
CA LYS A 110 41.57 18.31 13.63
C LYS A 110 42.29 17.99 12.31
N ASP A 111 43.01 16.88 12.26
CA ASP A 111 43.97 16.53 11.23
C ASP A 111 43.35 15.82 10.00
N ARG A 112 42.05 15.47 10.04
CA ARG A 112 41.36 14.70 8.98
C ARG A 112 40.07 15.33 8.44
N MET A 113 39.96 16.67 8.51
CA MET A 113 38.76 17.41 8.10
C MET A 113 38.27 17.05 6.68
N TYR A 114 39.18 16.92 5.72
CA TYR A 114 38.85 16.63 4.32
C TYR A 114 38.25 15.22 4.13
N LEU A 115 38.71 14.21 4.89
CA LEU A 115 38.18 12.86 4.82
C LEU A 115 36.77 12.78 5.43
N ALA A 116 36.55 13.53 6.53
CA ALA A 116 35.27 13.58 7.22
C ALA A 116 34.16 14.21 6.36
N ILE A 117 34.51 15.30 5.65
CA ILE A 117 33.63 15.95 4.69
C ILE A 117 33.30 15.00 3.53
N GLY A 118 34.30 14.30 2.97
CA GLY A 118 34.09 13.35 1.88
C GLY A 118 33.09 12.22 2.21
N ILE A 119 33.20 11.65 3.42
CA ILE A 119 32.27 10.59 3.88
C ILE A 119 30.86 11.16 4.06
N ALA A 120 30.72 12.38 4.59
CA ALA A 120 29.42 13.01 4.77
C ALA A 120 28.70 13.27 3.44
N PHE A 121 29.42 13.77 2.42
CA PHE A 121 28.87 13.97 1.08
C PHE A 121 28.44 12.67 0.42
N LEU A 122 29.27 11.62 0.52
CA LEU A 122 28.94 10.28 0.00
C LEU A 122 27.71 9.68 0.69
N GLY A 123 27.60 9.81 2.01
CA GLY A 123 26.44 9.34 2.77
C GLY A 123 25.15 10.07 2.38
N LEU A 124 25.22 11.39 2.17
CA LEU A 124 24.07 12.19 1.74
C LEU A 124 23.60 11.81 0.32
N ALA A 125 24.54 11.57 -0.60
CA ALA A 125 24.23 11.14 -1.96
C ALA A 125 23.57 9.74 -2.01
N LEU A 126 23.99 8.82 -1.15
CA LEU A 126 23.35 7.51 -1.05
C LEU A 126 21.94 7.65 -0.46
N LEU A 127 21.75 8.50 0.56
CA LEU A 127 20.44 8.75 1.15
C LEU A 127 19.47 9.40 0.16
N SER A 128 19.92 10.32 -0.68
CA SER A 128 19.08 10.97 -1.70
C SER A 128 18.65 10.00 -2.81
N ALA A 129 19.53 9.09 -3.22
CA ALA A 129 19.21 8.03 -4.18
C ALA A 129 18.14 7.08 -3.62
N LEU A 130 18.26 6.68 -2.35
CA LEU A 130 17.24 5.89 -1.65
C LEU A 130 15.92 6.65 -1.58
N MET A 131 15.95 7.95 -1.27
CA MET A 131 14.73 8.77 -1.18
C MET A 131 14.04 8.92 -2.55
N MET A 132 14.79 9.04 -3.65
CA MET A 132 14.21 9.01 -4.99
C MET A 132 13.57 7.65 -5.33
N SER A 133 14.15 6.53 -4.89
CA SER A 133 13.51 5.22 -5.06
C SER A 133 12.19 5.10 -4.29
N LEU A 134 12.12 5.72 -3.10
CA LEU A 134 10.90 5.77 -2.28
C LEU A 134 9.81 6.66 -2.92
N LEU A 135 10.21 7.75 -3.58
CA LEU A 135 9.28 8.61 -4.34
C LEU A 135 8.72 7.91 -5.59
N GLN A 136 9.46 7.00 -6.21
CA GLN A 136 8.94 6.19 -7.33
C GLN A 136 7.86 5.21 -6.86
N THR A 137 8.00 4.62 -5.68
CA THR A 137 6.93 3.83 -5.03
C THR A 137 5.73 4.65 -4.55
N ALA A 138 5.87 5.98 -4.42
CA ALA A 138 4.75 6.88 -4.15
C ALA A 138 3.87 7.15 -5.38
N ARG A 139 4.36 6.84 -6.60
CA ARG A 139 3.50 6.59 -7.77
C ARG A 139 2.93 5.17 -7.73
N ALA A 140 2.46 4.76 -6.56
CA ALA A 140 1.60 3.61 -6.44
C ALA A 140 0.43 3.85 -7.41
N SER A 141 0.32 2.99 -8.42
CA SER A 141 -0.84 2.90 -9.30
C SER A 141 -2.09 3.07 -8.44
N SER A 142 -2.88 4.11 -8.71
CA SER A 142 -4.14 4.28 -8.01
C SER A 142 -4.98 3.01 -8.23
N PRO A 143 -5.67 2.49 -7.20
CA PRO A 143 -6.50 1.28 -7.35
C PRO A 143 -7.43 1.36 -8.55
N ASP A 144 -7.98 2.54 -8.82
CA ASP A 144 -8.83 2.81 -9.98
C ASP A 144 -8.08 2.73 -11.32
N ALA A 145 -6.83 3.20 -11.39
CA ALA A 145 -6.02 3.00 -12.60
C ALA A 145 -5.76 1.53 -12.88
N ARG A 146 -5.60 0.71 -11.81
CA ARG A 146 -5.48 -0.74 -11.96
C ARG A 146 -6.79 -1.35 -12.48
N ARG A 147 -7.94 -0.95 -11.93
CA ARG A 147 -9.27 -1.41 -12.40
C ARG A 147 -9.49 -1.13 -13.88
N ILE A 148 -9.21 0.10 -14.31
CA ILE A 148 -9.30 0.50 -15.70
C ILE A 148 -8.34 -0.33 -16.57
N SER A 149 -7.09 -0.53 -16.11
CA SER A 149 -6.13 -1.35 -16.86
C SER A 149 -6.57 -2.81 -17.01
N THR A 150 -7.18 -3.39 -15.98
CA THR A 150 -7.72 -4.75 -16.01
C THR A 150 -8.85 -4.85 -17.04
N LEU A 151 -9.79 -3.90 -17.02
CA LEU A 151 -10.89 -3.90 -17.98
C LEU A 151 -10.43 -3.71 -19.43
N LYS A 152 -9.42 -2.85 -19.66
CA LYS A 152 -8.83 -2.69 -21.01
C LYS A 152 -8.12 -3.95 -21.49
N GLN A 153 -7.47 -4.68 -20.60
CA GLN A 153 -6.88 -5.98 -20.93
C GLN A 153 -7.96 -7.02 -21.24
N ALA A 154 -9.06 -7.03 -20.49
CA ALA A 154 -10.21 -7.89 -20.76
C ALA A 154 -10.87 -7.54 -22.10
N GLN A 155 -11.04 -6.26 -22.43
CA GLN A 155 -11.52 -5.79 -23.72
C GLN A 155 -10.63 -6.30 -24.86
N LEU A 156 -9.31 -6.12 -24.77
CA LEU A 156 -8.40 -6.63 -25.80
C LEU A 156 -8.55 -8.15 -25.99
N ALA A 157 -8.68 -8.91 -24.90
CA ALA A 157 -8.89 -10.35 -24.97
C ALA A 157 -10.25 -10.73 -25.60
N LEU A 158 -11.30 -9.93 -25.37
CA LEU A 158 -12.60 -10.07 -26.04
C LEU A 158 -12.50 -9.79 -27.53
N GLU A 159 -11.75 -8.78 -27.96
CA GLU A 159 -11.54 -8.52 -29.39
C GLU A 159 -10.78 -9.66 -30.08
N LEU A 160 -9.76 -10.22 -29.40
CA LEU A 160 -9.06 -11.41 -29.90
C LEU A 160 -9.99 -12.63 -29.98
N TYR A 161 -10.86 -12.81 -28.97
CA TYR A 161 -11.87 -13.86 -28.99
C TYR A 161 -12.84 -13.69 -30.18
N ALA A 162 -13.32 -12.47 -30.41
CA ALA A 162 -14.24 -12.19 -31.51
C ALA A 162 -13.62 -12.44 -32.88
N ASP A 163 -12.34 -12.10 -33.08
CA ASP A 163 -11.60 -12.40 -34.32
C ASP A 163 -11.58 -13.91 -34.63
N ASP A 164 -11.43 -14.75 -33.60
CA ASP A 164 -11.42 -16.20 -33.72
C ASP A 164 -12.83 -16.83 -33.78
N ASN A 165 -13.89 -16.10 -33.44
CA ASN A 165 -15.27 -16.60 -33.32
C ASN A 165 -16.27 -15.86 -34.22
N ASP A 166 -15.86 -15.52 -35.44
CA ASP A 166 -16.71 -14.90 -36.47
C ASP A 166 -17.36 -13.57 -36.02
N GLY A 167 -16.67 -12.80 -35.18
CA GLY A 167 -17.15 -11.54 -34.63
C GLY A 167 -18.14 -11.69 -33.47
N MET A 168 -18.26 -12.89 -32.88
CA MET A 168 -19.13 -13.15 -31.73
C MET A 168 -18.34 -13.14 -30.42
N TYR A 169 -18.88 -12.45 -29.42
CA TYR A 169 -18.37 -12.41 -28.05
C TYR A 169 -19.00 -13.52 -27.19
N PRO A 170 -18.34 -13.93 -26.07
CA PRO A 170 -18.86 -14.99 -25.20
C PRO A 170 -20.24 -14.67 -24.63
N ILE A 171 -21.19 -15.57 -24.82
CA ILE A 171 -22.57 -15.37 -24.37
C ILE A 171 -22.73 -15.81 -22.92
N VAL A 172 -23.06 -14.86 -22.02
CA VAL A 172 -23.23 -15.10 -20.57
C VAL A 172 -24.61 -14.59 -20.13
N ILE A 173 -25.62 -15.46 -20.16
CA ILE A 173 -27.05 -15.09 -19.97
C ILE A 173 -27.62 -15.50 -18.60
N ASP A 174 -27.07 -16.54 -17.96
CA ASP A 174 -27.74 -17.26 -16.86
C ASP A 174 -27.22 -16.93 -15.44
N ASP A 175 -26.29 -16.00 -15.31
CA ASP A 175 -25.61 -15.73 -14.05
C ASP A 175 -26.22 -14.53 -13.31
N THR A 176 -26.75 -14.77 -12.10
CA THR A 176 -27.45 -13.77 -11.29
C THR A 176 -26.53 -12.74 -10.62
N THR A 177 -25.22 -12.97 -10.57
CA THR A 177 -24.26 -12.10 -9.86
C THR A 177 -23.10 -11.67 -10.77
N ALA A 178 -22.55 -10.47 -10.53
CA ALA A 178 -21.40 -9.95 -11.27
C ALA A 178 -20.20 -10.91 -11.22
N ASN A 179 -19.94 -11.51 -10.06
CA ASN A 179 -18.86 -12.50 -9.93
C ASN A 179 -19.10 -13.74 -10.78
N ALA A 180 -20.31 -14.31 -10.78
CA ALA A 180 -20.59 -15.48 -11.60
C ALA A 180 -20.35 -15.19 -13.09
N ARG A 181 -20.83 -14.03 -13.58
CA ARG A 181 -20.57 -13.58 -14.95
C ARG A 181 -19.08 -13.38 -15.24
N TRP A 182 -18.33 -12.81 -14.31
CA TRP A 182 -16.87 -12.67 -14.43
C TRP A 182 -16.14 -14.01 -14.49
N GLN A 183 -16.56 -15.00 -13.69
CA GLN A 183 -16.00 -16.35 -13.74
C GLN A 183 -16.35 -17.07 -15.05
N ALA A 184 -17.57 -16.91 -15.54
CA ALA A 184 -18.00 -17.47 -16.82
C ALA A 184 -17.20 -16.86 -17.98
N LEU A 185 -16.96 -15.54 -17.96
CA LEU A 185 -16.07 -14.89 -18.91
C LEU A 185 -14.65 -15.43 -18.82
N ARG A 186 -14.10 -15.54 -17.60
CA ARG A 186 -12.76 -16.09 -17.36
C ARG A 186 -12.59 -17.46 -18.01
N ALA A 187 -13.57 -18.35 -17.86
CA ALA A 187 -13.53 -19.70 -18.45
C ALA A 187 -13.48 -19.71 -20.00
N ASN A 188 -13.98 -18.66 -20.66
CA ASN A 188 -13.93 -18.51 -22.11
C ASN A 188 -12.63 -17.87 -22.60
N LEU A 189 -12.05 -16.94 -21.83
CA LEU A 189 -10.87 -16.18 -22.23
C LEU A 189 -9.54 -16.82 -21.81
N THR A 190 -9.49 -17.50 -20.66
CA THR A 190 -8.25 -18.08 -20.14
C THR A 190 -8.13 -19.57 -20.47
N PRO A 191 -6.91 -20.07 -20.72
CA PRO A 191 -5.63 -19.35 -20.86
C PRO A 191 -5.35 -18.88 -22.31
N HIS A 192 -6.31 -19.02 -23.23
CA HIS A 192 -6.04 -18.94 -24.68
C HIS A 192 -5.83 -17.50 -25.18
N TYR A 193 -6.64 -16.55 -24.70
CA TYR A 193 -6.63 -15.15 -25.15
C TYR A 193 -5.96 -14.22 -24.13
N ILE A 194 -5.99 -14.59 -22.85
CA ILE A 194 -5.28 -13.90 -21.77
C ILE A 194 -4.77 -14.93 -20.75
N PRO A 195 -3.56 -14.76 -20.17
CA PRO A 195 -3.00 -15.75 -19.24
C PRO A 195 -3.84 -15.94 -17.97
N ASP A 196 -4.38 -14.84 -17.46
CA ASP A 196 -5.26 -14.82 -16.29
C ASP A 196 -6.14 -13.56 -16.35
N LEU A 197 -7.34 -13.66 -15.79
CA LEU A 197 -8.27 -12.56 -15.68
C LEU A 197 -8.50 -12.29 -14.19
N PRO A 198 -7.78 -11.34 -13.55
CA PRO A 198 -7.79 -11.21 -12.09
C PRO A 198 -9.13 -10.70 -11.54
N ASP A 199 -9.42 -11.03 -10.28
CA ASP A 199 -10.54 -10.43 -9.52
C ASP A 199 -10.23 -8.99 -9.10
N ASP A 200 -11.28 -8.20 -8.78
CA ASP A 200 -11.06 -6.89 -8.16
C ASP A 200 -10.35 -7.06 -6.81
N ARG A 201 -9.43 -6.14 -6.50
CA ARG A 201 -8.67 -6.19 -5.25
C ARG A 201 -9.58 -6.22 -4.02
N CYS A 202 -10.73 -5.56 -4.10
CA CYS A 202 -11.68 -5.44 -3.01
C CYS A 202 -12.79 -6.51 -3.07
N TYR A 203 -12.72 -7.48 -3.98
CA TYR A 203 -13.72 -8.54 -4.08
C TYR A 203 -13.88 -9.33 -2.77
N ALA A 204 -12.76 -9.65 -2.11
CA ALA A 204 -12.76 -10.44 -0.88
C ALA A 204 -13.49 -9.75 0.29
N THR A 205 -13.49 -8.41 0.32
CA THR A 205 -14.12 -7.61 1.38
C THR A 205 -15.48 -7.04 0.97
N ALA A 206 -15.68 -6.79 -0.32
CA ALA A 206 -16.89 -6.24 -0.90
C ALA A 206 -17.22 -6.97 -2.22
N PRO A 207 -17.96 -8.10 -2.16
CA PRO A 207 -18.28 -8.91 -3.34
C PRO A 207 -19.02 -8.14 -4.45
N GLY A 208 -19.75 -7.09 -4.08
CA GLY A 208 -20.44 -6.20 -5.03
C GLY A 208 -19.51 -5.31 -5.86
N ARG A 209 -18.21 -5.22 -5.53
CA ARG A 209 -17.19 -4.47 -6.28
C ARG A 209 -16.47 -5.28 -7.35
N GLN A 210 -16.88 -6.52 -7.55
CA GLN A 210 -16.32 -7.35 -8.60
C GLN A 210 -16.60 -6.76 -9.99
N TYR A 211 -15.66 -6.96 -10.92
CA TYR A 211 -15.89 -6.65 -12.33
C TYR A 211 -17.11 -7.40 -12.85
N ASP A 212 -17.82 -6.77 -13.78
CA ASP A 212 -19.02 -7.33 -14.38
C ASP A 212 -18.86 -7.42 -15.90
N TYR A 213 -19.48 -8.43 -16.47
CA TYR A 213 -19.53 -8.65 -17.91
C TYR A 213 -20.93 -9.06 -18.29
N ARG A 214 -21.44 -8.53 -19.40
CA ARG A 214 -22.69 -8.99 -19.99
C ARG A 214 -22.62 -8.86 -21.50
N SER A 215 -23.19 -9.83 -22.19
CA SER A 215 -23.38 -9.79 -23.63
C SER A 215 -24.87 -9.73 -23.95
N ASP A 216 -25.19 -9.33 -25.17
CA ASP A 216 -26.51 -9.59 -25.74
C ASP A 216 -26.72 -11.10 -26.00
N ALA A 217 -27.96 -11.48 -26.28
CA ALA A 217 -28.30 -12.88 -26.56
C ALA A 217 -27.71 -13.41 -27.88
N ALA A 218 -27.27 -12.52 -28.77
CA ALA A 218 -26.65 -12.86 -30.04
C ALA A 218 -25.11 -12.88 -29.99
N GLY A 219 -24.50 -12.43 -28.88
CA GLY A 219 -23.05 -12.28 -28.77
C GLY A 219 -22.47 -11.19 -29.68
N THR A 220 -23.28 -10.24 -30.15
CA THR A 220 -22.83 -9.16 -31.05
C THR A 220 -22.43 -7.89 -30.32
N ALA A 221 -22.87 -7.72 -29.07
CA ALA A 221 -22.53 -6.58 -28.24
C ALA A 221 -22.22 -7.04 -26.81
N TYR A 222 -21.33 -6.32 -26.13
CA TYR A 222 -21.02 -6.57 -24.74
C TYR A 222 -20.86 -5.27 -23.95
N VAL A 223 -20.96 -5.40 -22.63
CA VAL A 223 -20.64 -4.36 -21.65
C VAL A 223 -19.75 -4.96 -20.57
N LEU A 224 -18.64 -4.28 -20.32
CA LEU A 224 -17.76 -4.51 -19.18
C LEU A 224 -17.97 -3.38 -18.17
N ARG A 225 -18.00 -3.70 -16.86
CA ARG A 225 -18.14 -2.69 -15.81
C ARG A 225 -17.15 -2.90 -14.67
N ALA A 226 -16.62 -1.80 -14.14
CA ALA A 226 -15.92 -1.73 -12.86
C ALA A 226 -16.57 -0.68 -11.95
N LEU A 227 -16.45 -0.88 -10.63
CA LEU A 227 -16.78 0.16 -9.66
C LEU A 227 -15.49 0.85 -9.19
N LEU A 228 -15.31 2.09 -9.62
CA LEU A 228 -14.26 2.98 -9.16
C LEU A 228 -14.55 3.47 -7.74
N GLN A 229 -13.51 3.93 -7.06
CA GLN A 229 -13.62 4.46 -5.71
C GLN A 229 -13.69 5.97 -5.66
N ASP A 230 -12.99 6.66 -6.57
CA ASP A 230 -13.00 8.11 -6.68
C ASP A 230 -14.00 8.57 -7.75
N PRO A 231 -15.11 9.25 -7.37
CA PRO A 231 -16.09 9.77 -8.34
C PRO A 231 -15.56 10.95 -9.16
N ASN A 232 -14.38 11.50 -8.83
CA ASN A 232 -13.76 12.61 -9.55
C ASN A 232 -12.57 12.16 -10.43
N MET A 233 -12.45 10.87 -10.73
CA MET A 233 -11.37 10.39 -11.58
C MET A 233 -11.56 10.88 -13.01
N ILE A 234 -10.53 11.54 -13.57
CA ILE A 234 -10.52 12.09 -14.95
C ILE A 234 -10.83 11.03 -16.02
N ALA A 235 -10.64 9.74 -15.70
CA ALA A 235 -10.94 8.63 -16.60
C ALA A 235 -12.44 8.39 -16.82
N LEU A 236 -13.30 8.96 -15.97
CA LEU A 236 -14.74 8.95 -16.17
C LEU A 236 -15.08 9.84 -17.40
N SER A 237 -14.65 11.10 -17.41
CA SER A 237 -15.09 12.10 -18.41
C SER A 237 -14.63 11.92 -19.87
N ILE A 238 -14.02 10.79 -20.26
CA ILE A 238 -13.45 10.58 -21.60
C ILE A 238 -13.84 9.17 -22.09
N ASN A 239 -15.01 9.08 -22.74
CA ASN A 239 -15.55 7.90 -23.43
C ASN A 239 -16.23 6.82 -22.55
N GLU A 240 -16.83 7.20 -21.42
CA GLU A 240 -17.72 6.29 -20.70
C GLU A 240 -19.10 6.19 -21.37
N LEU A 241 -19.75 5.04 -21.18
CA LEU A 241 -21.13 4.81 -21.59
C LEU A 241 -22.03 5.14 -20.39
N ASP A 242 -22.92 6.11 -20.53
CA ASP A 242 -23.84 6.49 -19.45
C ASP A 242 -25.18 5.76 -19.62
N GLY A 243 -25.87 5.48 -18.50
CA GLY A 243 -27.22 4.93 -18.48
C GLY A 243 -27.29 3.40 -18.44
N ASP A 244 -28.42 2.85 -18.89
CA ASP A 244 -28.67 1.40 -18.88
C ASP A 244 -28.28 0.78 -20.22
N VAL A 245 -27.26 -0.09 -20.20
CA VAL A 245 -26.71 -0.75 -21.38
C VAL A 245 -26.76 -2.25 -21.17
N LEU A 246 -27.56 -2.96 -21.98
CA LEU A 246 -27.78 -4.41 -21.84
C LEU A 246 -28.24 -4.82 -20.41
N ASP A 247 -29.18 -4.07 -19.82
CA ASP A 247 -29.67 -4.22 -18.45
C ASP A 247 -28.54 -4.09 -17.39
N MET A 248 -27.46 -3.38 -17.72
CA MET A 248 -26.38 -3.02 -16.82
C MET A 248 -26.35 -1.51 -16.63
N TRP A 249 -26.51 -1.08 -15.39
CA TRP A 249 -26.38 0.33 -15.03
C TRP A 249 -24.92 0.76 -15.08
N CYS A 250 -24.64 1.73 -15.95
CA CYS A 250 -23.32 2.29 -16.22
C CYS A 250 -23.15 3.73 -15.72
N GLY A 251 -24.07 4.23 -14.90
CA GLY A 251 -23.92 5.53 -14.24
C GLY A 251 -24.96 6.56 -14.68
N GLU A 252 -24.92 7.69 -13.98
CA GLU A 252 -25.68 8.90 -14.25
C GLU A 252 -24.71 10.08 -14.28
N PRO A 253 -24.87 11.03 -15.23
CA PRO A 253 -23.94 12.14 -15.38
C PRO A 253 -23.67 12.85 -14.04
N GLU A 254 -22.39 13.10 -13.75
CA GLU A 254 -21.90 13.82 -12.56
C GLU A 254 -21.91 13.06 -11.22
N LYS A 255 -22.30 11.77 -11.17
CA LYS A 255 -22.28 10.93 -9.95
C LYS A 255 -21.69 9.53 -10.17
N GLU A 256 -20.80 9.38 -11.13
CA GLU A 256 -20.42 8.06 -11.63
C GLU A 256 -19.31 7.44 -10.78
N ILE A 257 -19.62 6.29 -10.20
CA ILE A 257 -18.62 5.37 -9.66
C ILE A 257 -18.46 4.16 -10.60
N GLU A 258 -19.42 3.94 -11.48
CA GLU A 258 -19.42 2.92 -12.51
C GLU A 258 -18.55 3.37 -13.68
N TYR A 259 -17.62 2.52 -14.11
CA TYR A 259 -16.87 2.71 -15.34
C TYR A 259 -17.23 1.58 -16.29
N CYS A 260 -17.88 1.90 -17.41
CA CYS A 260 -18.31 0.94 -18.41
C CYS A 260 -17.54 1.04 -19.73
N LEU A 261 -17.33 -0.11 -20.36
CA LEU A 261 -16.75 -0.24 -21.70
C LEU A 261 -17.66 -1.11 -22.58
N ALA A 262 -17.81 -0.71 -23.83
CA ALA A 262 -18.50 -1.44 -24.89
C ALA A 262 -17.55 -1.59 -26.11
N PRO A 263 -17.83 -2.49 -27.07
CA PRO A 263 -17.08 -2.59 -28.32
C PRO A 263 -17.12 -1.30 -29.15
#